data_AF-A0A948UFI3-F1
#
_entry.id   AF-A0A948UFI3-F1
#
_cell.length_a   1.000
_cell.length_b   1.000
_cell.length_c   1.000
_cell.angle_alpha   90.00
_cell.angle_beta   90.00
_cell.angle_gamma   90.00
#
_symmetry.space_group_name_H-M   'P 1'
#
loop_
_entity.id
_entity.type
_entity.pdbx_description
1 polymer ?
#
loop_
_entity_poly.entity_id
_entity_poly.type
_entity_poly.pdbx_seq_one_letter_code
_entity_poly.pdbx_strand_id
1 'polypeptide(L)'
;NLDAPELKYLIVSVNNALPVAVKNQQTLNINSGDTITISHIESNYERGLSADIIGYGTINDIRKDTKIKGSTRIVVRKDYYPCGSVYLALNEGRNSSSHGGISVSDAPAVSSSFLSYKVKINNKNERICQNYDRLKLIMGDTFEIVDVMTAIGDPSDMVVNLKGYVGNKQNNTGEDRGYIINTAEDLWPRYSLDKKGKTYQVVVTYEDKTVGKLFIDLEKP
;
A
#
# COMPACT_ATOMS: atom_id res chain seq x y z
N ASN A 1 -28.21 -16.91 -5.39
CA ASN A 1 -27.18 -15.89 -5.66
C ASN A 1 -26.56 -15.52 -4.33
N LEU A 2 -25.24 -15.45 -4.24
CA LEU A 2 -24.53 -15.04 -3.03
C LEU A 2 -24.20 -13.55 -3.13
N ASP A 3 -24.35 -12.80 -2.05
CA ASP A 3 -24.06 -11.35 -2.03
C ASP A 3 -22.56 -11.09 -2.25
N ALA A 4 -22.22 -9.94 -2.83
CA ALA A 4 -20.81 -9.55 -2.96
C ALA A 4 -20.16 -9.43 -1.57
N PRO A 5 -18.96 -10.00 -1.34
CA PRO A 5 -18.28 -9.86 -0.06
C PRO A 5 -18.00 -8.40 0.28
N GLU A 6 -18.34 -7.98 1.48
CA GLU A 6 -18.20 -6.61 1.97
C GLU A 6 -17.73 -6.60 3.42
N LEU A 7 -16.62 -5.89 3.67
CA LEU A 7 -16.13 -5.59 5.00
C LEU A 7 -17.08 -4.63 5.72
N LYS A 8 -17.47 -4.95 6.96
CA LYS A 8 -18.14 -4.01 7.87
C LYS A 8 -17.11 -3.24 8.69
N TYR A 9 -16.28 -3.96 9.45
CA TYR A 9 -15.19 -3.37 10.25
C TYR A 9 -14.12 -4.39 10.64
N LEU A 10 -12.96 -3.88 11.04
CA LEU A 10 -11.90 -4.61 11.74
C LEU A 10 -11.91 -4.27 13.22
N ILE A 11 -11.51 -5.22 14.06
CA ILE A 11 -11.12 -4.92 15.45
C ILE A 11 -9.58 -4.89 15.51
N VAL A 12 -9.03 -3.72 15.86
CA VAL A 12 -7.58 -3.47 15.83
C VAL A 12 -7.14 -2.91 17.18
N SER A 13 -6.09 -3.47 17.78
CA SER A 13 -5.39 -2.88 18.92
C SER A 13 -4.08 -2.25 18.49
N VAL A 14 -3.66 -1.21 19.21
CA VAL A 14 -2.36 -0.55 19.04
C VAL A 14 -1.62 -0.64 20.37
N ASN A 15 -0.38 -1.13 20.36
CA ASN A 15 0.47 -1.32 21.53
C ASN A 15 -0.21 -2.09 22.68
N ASN A 16 -0.98 -3.14 22.35
CA ASN A 16 -1.76 -3.94 23.30
C ASN A 16 -2.81 -3.15 24.11
N ALA A 17 -3.17 -1.94 23.68
CA ALA A 17 -4.26 -1.17 24.26
C ALA A 17 -5.64 -1.77 23.93
N LEU A 18 -6.70 -1.21 24.54
CA LEU A 18 -8.07 -1.59 24.25
C LEU A 18 -8.33 -1.51 22.73
N PRO A 19 -8.82 -2.58 22.10
CA PRO A 19 -9.02 -2.60 20.66
C PRO A 19 -10.17 -1.69 20.25
N VAL A 20 -10.06 -1.11 19.07
CA VAL A 20 -11.08 -0.24 18.46
C VAL A 20 -11.65 -0.89 17.21
N ALA A 21 -12.92 -0.62 16.93
CA ALA A 21 -13.55 -1.00 15.67
C ALA A 21 -13.24 0.07 14.61
N VAL A 22 -12.70 -0.37 13.47
CA VAL A 22 -12.39 0.50 12.33
C VAL A 22 -13.15 0.00 11.11
N LYS A 23 -14.12 0.78 10.65
CA LYS A 23 -15.01 0.42 9.54
C LYS A 23 -14.27 0.44 8.22
N ASN A 24 -14.86 -0.22 7.23
CA ASN A 24 -14.39 -0.15 5.85
C ASN A 24 -14.17 1.31 5.41
N GLN A 25 -13.04 1.55 4.76
CA GLN A 25 -12.53 2.84 4.29
C GLN A 25 -12.19 3.88 5.37
N GLN A 26 -12.34 3.58 6.67
CA GLN A 26 -11.90 4.48 7.74
C GLN A 26 -10.38 4.47 7.89
N THR A 27 -9.87 5.52 8.55
CA THR A 27 -8.45 5.63 8.91
C THR A 27 -8.26 5.44 10.41
N LEU A 28 -7.31 4.59 10.78
CA LEU A 28 -6.73 4.51 12.11
C LEU A 28 -5.44 5.34 12.14
N ASN A 29 -5.44 6.42 12.91
CA ASN A 29 -4.24 7.26 13.08
C ASN A 29 -3.37 6.69 14.21
N ILE A 30 -2.09 6.46 13.90
CA ILE A 30 -1.10 5.85 14.79
C ILE A 30 0.21 6.65 14.74
N ASN A 31 1.16 6.33 15.62
CA ASN A 31 2.50 6.89 15.58
C ASN A 31 3.47 5.93 14.89
N SER A 32 4.54 6.48 14.29
CA SER A 32 5.59 5.63 13.72
C SER A 32 6.26 4.80 14.82
N GLY A 33 6.37 3.49 14.58
CA GLY A 33 6.91 2.53 15.52
C GLY A 33 5.87 1.80 16.36
N ASP A 34 4.60 2.19 16.29
CA ASP A 34 3.50 1.50 16.96
C ASP A 34 3.34 0.06 16.45
N THR A 35 2.99 -0.84 17.36
CA THR A 35 2.65 -2.24 17.04
C THR A 35 1.14 -2.36 16.94
N ILE A 36 0.64 -2.88 15.83
CA ILE A 36 -0.79 -3.14 15.64
C ILE A 36 -1.08 -4.65 15.66
N THR A 37 -2.27 -5.01 16.12
CA THR A 37 -2.78 -6.39 16.09
C THR A 37 -4.23 -6.39 15.63
N ILE A 38 -4.52 -7.15 14.56
CA ILE A 38 -5.89 -7.32 14.05
C ILE A 38 -6.50 -8.54 14.73
N SER A 39 -7.47 -8.36 15.63
CA SER A 39 -8.03 -9.47 16.40
C SER A 39 -9.26 -10.10 15.74
N HIS A 40 -10.03 -9.33 14.97
CA HIS A 40 -11.27 -9.80 14.34
C HIS A 40 -11.58 -9.06 13.02
N ILE A 41 -12.30 -9.75 12.14
CA ILE A 41 -12.84 -9.21 10.88
C ILE A 41 -14.34 -9.42 10.91
N GLU A 42 -15.11 -8.35 10.79
CA GLU A 42 -16.56 -8.40 10.69
C GLU A 42 -16.99 -8.06 9.24
N SER A 43 -17.76 -8.94 8.61
CA SER A 43 -18.19 -8.79 7.21
C SER A 43 -19.59 -9.37 7.00
N ASN A 44 -20.11 -9.36 5.76
CA ASN A 44 -21.32 -10.13 5.41
C ASN A 44 -21.06 -11.64 5.20
N TYR A 45 -19.82 -12.11 5.40
CA TYR A 45 -19.43 -13.51 5.45
C TYR A 45 -18.71 -13.85 6.76
N GLU A 46 -18.86 -15.07 7.26
CA GLU A 46 -18.25 -15.50 8.52
C GLU A 46 -16.92 -16.25 8.36
N ARG A 47 -16.67 -16.83 7.17
CA ARG A 47 -15.52 -17.71 6.90
C ARG A 47 -14.77 -17.35 5.63
N GLY A 48 -13.54 -17.84 5.51
CA GLY A 48 -12.70 -17.61 4.32
C GLY A 48 -12.14 -16.19 4.24
N LEU A 49 -12.11 -15.48 5.37
CA LEU A 49 -11.59 -14.12 5.45
C LEU A 49 -10.11 -14.11 5.83
N SER A 50 -9.36 -13.19 5.24
CA SER A 50 -8.01 -12.83 5.68
C SER A 50 -7.83 -11.32 5.70
N ALA A 51 -6.91 -10.83 6.53
CA ALA A 51 -6.47 -9.44 6.53
C ALA A 51 -4.96 -9.38 6.29
N ASP A 52 -4.52 -8.50 5.41
CA ASP A 52 -3.13 -8.34 4.97
C ASP A 52 -2.70 -6.91 5.24
N ILE A 53 -1.67 -6.75 6.07
CA ILE A 53 -1.09 -5.44 6.36
C ILE A 53 -0.05 -5.15 5.28
N ILE A 54 -0.47 -4.33 4.31
CA ILE A 54 0.25 -4.17 3.06
C ILE A 54 1.68 -3.65 3.32
N GLY A 55 2.66 -4.45 2.90
CA GLY A 55 4.09 -4.13 3.02
C GLY A 55 4.72 -4.40 4.40
N TYR A 56 3.97 -4.95 5.36
CA TYR A 56 4.48 -5.27 6.70
C TYR A 56 4.28 -6.74 7.12
N GLY A 57 3.34 -7.46 6.50
CA GLY A 57 3.02 -8.84 6.86
C GLY A 57 2.92 -9.81 5.69
N THR A 58 1.96 -10.74 5.78
CA THR A 58 1.64 -11.74 4.75
C THR A 58 0.19 -11.61 4.32
N ILE A 59 -0.32 -12.54 3.50
CA ILE A 59 -1.71 -12.51 3.05
C ILE A 59 -2.76 -12.69 4.17
N ASN A 60 -2.31 -13.10 5.37
CA ASN A 60 -3.14 -13.23 6.56
C ASN A 60 -2.34 -12.90 7.82
N ASP A 61 -2.60 -11.74 8.40
CA ASP A 61 -1.93 -11.14 9.56
C ASP A 61 -2.84 -11.02 10.78
N ILE A 62 -4.01 -11.67 10.76
CA ILE A 62 -4.89 -11.76 11.92
C ILE A 62 -4.11 -12.34 13.12
N ARG A 63 -4.23 -11.69 14.28
CA ARG A 63 -3.60 -12.03 15.56
C ARG A 63 -2.07 -11.99 15.56
N LYS A 64 -1.44 -11.33 14.60
CA LYS A 64 0.00 -11.08 14.60
C LYS A 64 0.29 -9.64 15.02
N ASP A 65 1.31 -9.49 15.86
CA ASP A 65 1.84 -8.19 16.24
C ASP A 65 2.73 -7.65 15.11
N THR A 66 2.36 -6.50 14.56
CA THR A 66 3.04 -5.92 13.39
C THR A 66 3.46 -4.49 13.67
N LYS A 67 4.76 -4.22 13.63
CA LYS A 67 5.32 -2.88 13.84
C LYS A 67 5.19 -2.03 12.57
N ILE A 68 4.46 -0.91 12.65
CA ILE A 68 4.21 0.00 11.53
C ILE A 68 5.14 1.20 11.61
N LYS A 69 5.88 1.48 10.53
CA LYS A 69 6.87 2.58 10.47
C LYS A 69 6.47 3.71 9.53
N GLY A 70 5.37 3.55 8.81
CA GLY A 70 4.93 4.38 7.70
C GLY A 70 3.46 4.10 7.42
N SER A 71 2.73 5.09 6.90
CA SER A 71 1.33 4.94 6.51
C SER A 71 1.16 3.73 5.59
N THR A 72 0.04 3.03 5.68
CA THR A 72 -0.28 1.87 4.84
C THR A 72 -1.79 1.60 4.88
N ARG A 73 -2.23 0.45 4.39
CA ARG A 73 -3.59 -0.05 4.58
C ARG A 73 -3.62 -1.53 4.93
N ILE A 74 -4.68 -1.92 5.59
CA ILE A 74 -5.05 -3.31 5.82
C ILE A 74 -6.07 -3.67 4.74
N VAL A 75 -5.80 -4.72 3.96
CA VAL A 75 -6.73 -5.22 2.94
C VAL A 75 -7.38 -6.51 3.43
N VAL A 76 -8.71 -6.51 3.48
CA VAL A 76 -9.50 -7.70 3.81
C VAL A 76 -9.91 -8.41 2.53
N ARG A 77 -9.78 -9.74 2.52
CA ARG A 77 -10.13 -10.59 1.38
C ARG A 77 -11.04 -11.73 1.80
N LYS A 78 -11.95 -12.12 0.92
CA LYS A 78 -12.74 -13.35 0.98
C LYS A 78 -12.26 -14.29 -0.13
N ASP A 79 -11.72 -15.45 0.23
CA ASP A 79 -11.14 -16.41 -0.72
C ASP A 79 -10.23 -15.73 -1.77
N TYR A 80 -9.31 -14.88 -1.31
CA TYR A 80 -8.40 -14.05 -2.13
C TYR A 80 -9.02 -12.84 -2.85
N TYR A 81 -10.34 -12.69 -2.92
CA TYR A 81 -10.99 -11.51 -3.50
C TYR A 81 -11.05 -10.36 -2.48
N PRO A 82 -10.48 -9.18 -2.77
CA PRO A 82 -10.59 -8.01 -1.89
C PRO A 82 -12.04 -7.61 -1.65
N CYS A 83 -12.41 -7.42 -0.38
CA CYS A 83 -13.77 -7.07 0.05
C CYS A 83 -13.84 -5.83 0.96
N GLY A 84 -12.70 -5.22 1.27
CA GLY A 84 -12.65 -3.92 1.94
C GLY A 84 -11.25 -3.56 2.40
N SER A 85 -11.09 -2.33 2.88
CA SER A 85 -9.82 -1.86 3.39
C SER A 85 -9.97 -0.90 4.58
N VAL A 86 -8.93 -0.81 5.39
CA VAL A 86 -8.78 0.17 6.48
C VAL A 86 -7.43 0.85 6.29
N TYR A 87 -7.39 2.17 6.39
CA TYR A 87 -6.16 2.95 6.23
C TYR A 87 -5.45 3.10 7.57
N LEU A 88 -4.12 3.08 7.56
CA LEU A 88 -3.26 3.42 8.68
C LEU A 88 -2.48 4.67 8.31
N ALA A 89 -2.69 5.76 9.03
CA ALA A 89 -1.99 7.02 8.81
C ALA A 89 -1.10 7.37 10.01
N LEU A 90 0.06 7.96 9.74
CA LEU A 90 0.93 8.46 10.79
C LEU A 90 0.50 9.87 11.23
N ASN A 91 0.46 10.10 12.53
CA ASN A 91 0.35 11.45 13.10
C ASN A 91 1.66 12.22 12.86
N GLU A 92 1.79 12.94 11.75
CA GLU A 92 2.92 13.87 11.56
C GLU A 92 2.65 15.19 12.29
N GLY A 93 3.53 15.59 13.22
CA GLY A 93 3.62 16.99 13.64
C GLY A 93 2.87 17.45 14.89
N ARG A 94 2.73 16.64 15.95
CA ARG A 94 2.48 17.18 17.31
C ARG A 94 3.44 16.57 18.31
N ASN A 95 4.24 17.45 18.93
CA ASN A 95 5.15 17.13 20.02
C ASN A 95 4.54 16.12 20.98
N SER A 96 5.31 15.06 21.23
CA SER A 96 5.01 13.96 22.11
C SER A 96 4.62 14.43 23.51
N SER A 97 3.32 14.51 23.79
CA SER A 97 2.80 14.63 25.15
C SER A 97 1.31 14.29 25.23
N SER A 98 0.94 13.12 24.69
CA SER A 98 -0.24 12.41 25.18
C SER A 98 -0.04 10.91 24.93
N HIS A 99 0.14 10.15 26.01
CA HIS A 99 -0.12 8.72 25.96
C HIS A 99 -1.57 8.53 25.51
N GLY A 100 -1.82 7.87 24.37
CA GLY A 100 -3.15 7.34 24.04
C GLY A 100 -3.97 8.03 22.95
N GLY A 101 -3.36 8.75 22.00
CA GLY A 101 -4.11 9.33 20.87
C GLY A 101 -4.44 8.35 19.74
N ILE A 102 -5.06 7.20 20.02
CA ILE A 102 -5.66 6.37 18.95
C ILE A 102 -6.92 7.09 18.50
N SER A 103 -7.00 7.46 17.22
CA SER A 103 -8.21 8.06 16.65
C SER A 103 -8.64 7.35 15.37
N VAL A 104 -9.96 7.25 15.20
CA VAL A 104 -10.59 6.70 14.01
C VAL A 104 -11.35 7.84 13.32
N SER A 105 -11.13 8.02 12.02
CA SER A 105 -11.85 9.03 11.23
C SER A 105 -12.68 8.39 10.12
N ASP A 106 -13.89 8.94 9.91
CA ASP A 106 -14.84 8.50 8.87
C ASP A 106 -14.33 8.72 7.44
N ALA A 107 -13.41 9.67 7.27
CA ALA A 107 -12.72 9.88 6.02
C ALA A 107 -11.44 9.02 5.96
N PRO A 108 -11.08 8.42 4.81
CA PRO A 108 -9.68 8.16 4.51
C PRO A 108 -8.99 9.52 4.59
N ALA A 109 -8.30 9.85 5.68
CA ALA A 109 -7.99 11.21 6.12
C ALA A 109 -7.96 12.22 4.95
N VAL A 110 -9.10 12.87 4.67
CA VAL A 110 -9.17 13.89 3.62
C VAL A 110 -8.69 15.17 4.27
N SER A 111 -7.40 15.19 4.54
CA SER A 111 -6.59 16.38 4.71
C SER A 111 -5.12 15.96 4.54
N SER A 112 -4.45 16.60 3.58
CA SER A 112 -3.01 16.65 3.31
C SER A 112 -2.23 15.50 2.64
N SER A 113 -2.77 14.31 2.34
CA SER A 113 -1.92 13.26 1.75
C SER A 113 -2.56 12.21 0.84
N PHE A 114 -3.40 12.61 -0.13
CA PHE A 114 -3.71 11.68 -1.23
C PHE A 114 -2.46 11.55 -2.11
N LEU A 115 -2.17 10.33 -2.58
CA LEU A 115 -1.13 10.03 -3.54
C LEU A 115 -1.69 8.96 -4.47
N SER A 116 -1.58 9.17 -5.76
CA SER A 116 -2.01 8.22 -6.78
C SER A 116 -1.00 8.19 -7.91
N TYR A 117 -0.96 7.07 -8.60
CA TYR A 117 -0.01 6.78 -9.67
C TYR A 117 -0.75 6.82 -10.99
N LYS A 118 -0.21 7.57 -11.93
CA LYS A 118 -0.63 7.56 -13.32
C LYS A 118 0.31 6.63 -14.07
N VAL A 119 -0.21 5.55 -14.64
CA VAL A 119 0.60 4.50 -15.29
C VAL A 119 0.09 4.15 -16.67
N LYS A 120 0.95 3.62 -17.53
CA LYS A 120 0.58 3.00 -18.81
C LYS A 120 1.05 1.56 -18.86
N ILE A 121 0.27 0.72 -19.54
CA ILE A 121 0.57 -0.69 -19.75
C ILE A 121 0.47 -0.95 -21.25
N ASN A 122 1.50 -1.54 -21.85
CA ASN A 122 1.52 -1.87 -23.28
C ASN A 122 1.24 -0.67 -24.19
N ASN A 123 1.74 0.51 -23.82
CA ASN A 123 1.50 1.79 -24.50
C ASN A 123 0.00 2.11 -24.73
N LYS A 124 -0.89 1.52 -23.93
CA LYS A 124 -2.34 1.79 -23.96
C LYS A 124 -2.67 3.02 -23.11
N ASN A 125 -3.96 3.34 -23.06
CA ASN A 125 -4.51 4.44 -22.26
C ASN A 125 -4.02 4.41 -20.81
N GLU A 126 -3.87 5.60 -20.27
CA GLU A 126 -3.41 5.83 -18.90
C GLU A 126 -4.42 5.28 -17.88
N ARG A 127 -3.89 4.67 -16.83
CA ARG A 127 -4.65 4.14 -15.70
C ARG A 127 -4.21 4.84 -14.42
N ILE A 128 -5.18 5.13 -13.56
CA ILE A 128 -4.90 5.63 -12.22
C ILE A 128 -4.92 4.47 -11.23
N CYS A 129 -3.86 4.36 -10.43
CA CYS A 129 -3.75 3.45 -9.29
C CYS A 129 -3.66 4.27 -8.00
N GLN A 130 -4.36 3.85 -6.95
CA GLN A 130 -4.31 4.51 -5.64
C GLN A 130 -3.04 4.13 -4.89
N ASN A 131 -2.70 4.89 -3.84
CA ASN A 131 -1.63 4.50 -2.93
C ASN A 131 -1.89 3.11 -2.34
N TYR A 132 -0.85 2.28 -2.30
CA TYR A 132 -0.85 0.88 -1.88
C TYR A 132 -1.68 -0.07 -2.75
N ASP A 133 -2.06 0.34 -3.96
CA ASP A 133 -2.68 -0.57 -4.93
C ASP A 133 -1.76 -1.71 -5.36
N ARG A 134 -2.38 -2.78 -5.84
CA ARG A 134 -1.71 -3.92 -6.45
C ARG A 134 -2.13 -3.98 -7.91
N LEU A 135 -1.22 -3.63 -8.80
CA LEU A 135 -1.42 -3.70 -10.24
C LEU A 135 -0.95 -5.07 -10.73
N LYS A 136 -1.89 -5.84 -11.27
CA LYS A 136 -1.59 -7.11 -11.93
C LYS A 136 -1.15 -6.86 -13.36
N LEU A 137 0.00 -7.43 -13.73
CA LEU A 137 0.55 -7.43 -15.09
C LEU A 137 0.90 -8.86 -15.50
N ILE A 138 0.89 -9.13 -16.80
CA ILE A 138 1.43 -10.37 -17.36
C ILE A 138 2.93 -10.16 -17.57
N MET A 139 3.75 -11.14 -17.17
CA MET A 139 5.18 -11.11 -17.43
C MET A 139 5.45 -10.93 -18.93
N GLY A 140 6.19 -9.88 -19.29
CA GLY A 140 6.44 -9.45 -20.67
C GLY A 140 5.64 -8.22 -21.10
N ASP A 141 4.64 -7.80 -20.32
CA ASP A 141 4.00 -6.50 -20.50
C ASP A 141 5.04 -5.38 -20.34
N THR A 142 4.85 -4.29 -21.08
CA THR A 142 5.56 -3.03 -20.84
C THR A 142 4.80 -2.19 -19.83
N PHE A 143 5.52 -1.60 -18.89
CA PHE A 143 4.99 -0.77 -17.81
C PHE A 143 5.71 0.57 -17.78
N GLU A 144 4.96 1.66 -17.68
CA GLU A 144 5.49 3.02 -17.55
C GLU A 144 4.80 3.70 -16.37
N ILE A 145 5.60 4.30 -15.49
CA ILE A 145 5.11 5.22 -14.47
C ILE A 145 5.13 6.61 -15.12
N VAL A 146 3.96 7.12 -15.47
CA VAL A 146 3.86 8.42 -16.17
C VAL A 146 4.08 9.54 -15.17
N ASP A 147 3.36 9.51 -14.04
CA ASP A 147 3.43 10.55 -13.02
C ASP A 147 2.81 10.11 -11.69
N VAL A 148 2.93 10.96 -10.67
CA VAL A 148 2.21 10.85 -9.40
C VAL A 148 1.36 12.10 -9.15
N MET A 149 0.13 11.91 -8.71
CA MET A 149 -0.78 13.01 -8.33
C MET A 149 -0.94 13.01 -6.82
N THR A 150 -0.66 14.14 -6.17
CA THR A 150 -0.61 14.20 -4.71
C THR A 150 -0.93 15.58 -4.13
N ALA A 151 -1.30 15.59 -2.85
CA ALA A 151 -1.39 16.79 -2.01
C ALA A 151 -0.23 16.92 -1.00
N ILE A 152 0.75 16.00 -1.01
CA ILE A 152 1.84 15.91 -0.02
C ILE A 152 2.97 16.92 -0.30
N GLY A 153 2.98 17.54 -1.49
CA GLY A 153 4.01 18.47 -1.95
C GLY A 153 3.96 18.62 -3.47
N ASP A 154 4.98 19.27 -4.05
CA ASP A 154 5.16 19.28 -5.51
C ASP A 154 5.60 17.88 -5.98
N PRO A 155 4.87 17.22 -6.92
CA PRO A 155 5.28 15.94 -7.49
C PRO A 155 6.70 15.93 -8.08
N SER A 156 7.21 17.08 -8.52
CA SER A 156 8.54 17.23 -9.14
C SER A 156 9.67 17.06 -8.11
N ASP A 157 9.38 17.35 -6.84
CA ASP A 157 10.33 17.18 -5.73
C ASP A 157 10.35 15.75 -5.18
N MET A 158 9.45 14.88 -5.65
CA MET A 158 9.39 13.48 -5.26
C MET A 158 10.31 12.64 -6.14
N VAL A 159 10.83 11.55 -5.59
CA VAL A 159 11.52 10.51 -6.37
C VAL A 159 10.62 9.28 -6.44
N VAL A 160 10.35 8.79 -7.64
CA VAL A 160 9.48 7.64 -7.90
C VAL A 160 10.31 6.47 -8.42
N ASN A 161 10.53 5.47 -7.56
CA ASN A 161 11.48 4.40 -7.82
C ASN A 161 10.80 3.02 -7.93
N LEU A 162 10.98 2.31 -9.04
CA LEU A 162 10.60 0.90 -9.14
C LEU A 162 11.74 0.03 -8.60
N LYS A 163 11.55 -0.57 -7.43
CA LYS A 163 12.55 -1.45 -6.83
C LYS A 163 12.79 -2.66 -7.72
N GLY A 164 14.04 -2.88 -8.10
CA GLY A 164 14.47 -3.94 -9.01
C GLY A 164 14.66 -3.49 -10.46
N TYR A 165 14.47 -2.21 -10.75
CA TYR A 165 14.76 -1.57 -12.03
C TYR A 165 15.86 -0.50 -11.87
N VAL A 166 16.54 -0.18 -12.97
CA VAL A 166 17.49 0.93 -13.07
C VAL A 166 17.31 1.59 -14.43
N GLY A 167 16.59 2.73 -14.48
CA GLY A 167 16.30 3.43 -15.73
C GLY A 167 17.55 3.96 -16.44
N ASN A 168 18.46 4.60 -15.68
CA ASN A 168 19.74 5.07 -16.19
C ASN A 168 20.90 4.38 -15.45
N LYS A 169 21.60 3.48 -16.14
CA LYS A 169 22.71 2.70 -15.57
C LYS A 169 23.98 3.54 -15.36
N GLN A 170 24.14 4.65 -16.08
CA GLN A 170 25.28 5.56 -15.90
C GLN A 170 25.05 6.57 -14.77
N ASN A 171 23.80 6.94 -14.50
CA ASN A 171 23.42 7.88 -13.45
C ASN A 171 22.10 7.46 -12.79
N ASN A 172 22.21 6.61 -11.77
CA ASN A 172 21.05 6.07 -11.07
C ASN A 172 20.60 7.01 -9.94
N THR A 173 19.68 7.92 -10.26
CA THR A 173 19.03 8.82 -9.27
C THR A 173 17.87 8.14 -8.54
N GLY A 174 17.46 6.95 -9.00
CA GLY A 174 16.28 6.26 -8.53
C GLY A 174 14.96 6.83 -9.05
N GLU A 175 14.98 7.86 -9.89
CA GLU A 175 13.78 8.38 -10.54
C GLU A 175 13.49 7.59 -11.83
N ASP A 176 12.39 6.85 -11.83
CA ASP A 176 12.01 5.92 -12.90
C ASP A 176 10.75 6.36 -13.67
N ARG A 177 10.19 7.55 -13.42
CA ARG A 177 9.11 8.10 -14.25
C ARG A 177 9.54 8.28 -15.70
N GLY A 178 8.60 8.05 -16.61
CA GLY A 178 8.80 8.21 -18.06
C GLY A 178 9.61 7.10 -18.74
N TYR A 179 10.16 6.14 -17.99
CA TYR A 179 10.81 4.97 -18.57
C TYR A 179 9.78 3.89 -18.93
N ILE A 180 9.95 3.31 -20.13
CA ILE A 180 9.20 2.12 -20.56
C ILE A 180 9.98 0.89 -20.08
N ILE A 181 9.34 0.08 -19.23
CA ILE A 181 9.97 -1.03 -18.52
C ILE A 181 9.40 -2.34 -19.05
N ASN A 182 10.23 -3.18 -19.65
CA ASN A 182 9.87 -4.54 -20.03
C ASN A 182 9.93 -5.44 -18.78
N THR A 183 8.76 -5.90 -18.31
CA THR A 183 8.67 -6.67 -17.06
C THR A 183 9.41 -8.01 -17.09
N ALA A 184 9.70 -8.57 -18.27
CA ALA A 184 10.45 -9.82 -18.41
C ALA A 184 11.97 -9.64 -18.45
N GLU A 185 12.46 -8.49 -18.92
CA GLU A 185 13.89 -8.27 -19.23
C GLU A 185 14.56 -7.31 -18.25
N ASP A 186 13.84 -6.29 -17.81
CA ASP A 186 14.43 -5.16 -17.10
C ASP A 186 14.42 -5.32 -15.58
N LEU A 187 13.57 -6.21 -15.05
CA LEU A 187 13.38 -6.39 -13.61
C LEU A 187 14.32 -7.44 -13.04
N TRP A 188 14.97 -7.10 -11.93
CA TRP A 188 15.90 -7.98 -11.23
C TRP A 188 15.19 -8.78 -10.12
N PRO A 189 15.05 -10.12 -10.24
CA PRO A 189 14.24 -10.93 -9.33
C PRO A 189 14.64 -10.84 -7.86
N ARG A 190 15.93 -10.65 -7.56
CA ARG A 190 16.43 -10.53 -6.18
C ARG A 190 15.89 -9.33 -5.40
N TYR A 191 15.30 -8.35 -6.09
CA TYR A 191 14.72 -7.14 -5.50
C TYR A 191 13.18 -7.18 -5.42
N SER A 192 12.55 -8.25 -5.89
CA SER A 192 11.14 -8.52 -5.56
C SER A 192 10.96 -8.75 -4.06
N LEU A 193 9.76 -8.49 -3.53
CA LEU A 193 9.46 -8.58 -2.10
C LEU A 193 9.80 -9.96 -1.49
N ASP A 194 9.56 -11.03 -2.25
CA ASP A 194 9.83 -12.41 -1.84
C ASP A 194 11.12 -12.99 -2.44
N LYS A 195 11.86 -12.19 -3.21
CA LYS A 195 13.05 -12.57 -3.99
C LYS A 195 12.79 -13.65 -5.05
N LYS A 196 11.53 -13.87 -5.46
CA LYS A 196 11.12 -14.86 -6.47
C LYS A 196 10.68 -14.24 -7.80
N GLY A 197 10.78 -12.92 -7.94
CA GLY A 197 10.43 -12.18 -9.15
C GLY A 197 8.92 -12.02 -9.37
N LYS A 198 8.10 -12.18 -8.33
CA LYS A 198 6.63 -12.16 -8.45
C LYS A 198 5.99 -10.81 -8.13
N THR A 199 6.42 -10.17 -7.05
CA THR A 199 5.88 -8.89 -6.63
C THR A 199 7.00 -7.87 -6.48
N TYR A 200 6.89 -6.76 -7.21
CA TYR A 200 7.77 -5.60 -7.08
C TYR A 200 7.02 -4.43 -6.46
N GLN A 201 7.74 -3.39 -6.06
CA GLN A 201 7.15 -2.18 -5.49
C GLN A 201 7.73 -0.94 -6.17
N VAL A 202 6.86 -0.07 -6.63
CA VAL A 202 7.15 1.35 -6.83
C VAL A 202 7.11 2.01 -5.46
N VAL A 203 8.12 2.82 -5.15
CA VAL A 203 8.24 3.57 -3.90
C VAL A 203 8.36 5.05 -4.24
N VAL A 204 7.54 5.88 -3.61
CA VAL A 204 7.61 7.33 -3.73
C VAL A 204 8.24 7.89 -2.48
N THR A 205 9.30 8.68 -2.64
CA THR A 205 9.96 9.39 -1.55
C THR A 205 9.86 10.89 -1.72
N TYR A 206 9.58 11.60 -0.63
CA TYR A 206 9.55 13.06 -0.54
C TYR A 206 10.29 13.45 0.75
N GLU A 207 11.24 14.40 0.66
CA GLU A 207 12.11 14.80 1.78
C GLU A 207 12.72 13.59 2.52
N ASP A 208 13.29 12.64 1.77
CA ASP A 208 13.89 11.38 2.26
C ASP A 208 12.94 10.42 3.00
N LYS A 209 11.64 10.71 3.04
CA LYS A 209 10.61 9.84 3.63
C LYS A 209 9.82 9.12 2.55
N THR A 210 9.50 7.85 2.79
CA THR A 210 8.55 7.13 1.92
C THR A 210 7.13 7.60 2.17
N VAL A 211 6.50 8.17 1.14
CA VAL A 211 5.13 8.72 1.19
C VAL A 211 4.10 7.83 0.48
N GLY A 212 4.57 6.88 -0.34
CA GLY A 212 3.67 5.86 -0.90
C GLY A 212 4.35 4.69 -1.56
N LYS A 213 3.53 3.70 -1.86
CA LYS A 213 3.93 2.50 -2.60
C LYS A 213 2.85 2.08 -3.59
N LEU A 214 3.25 1.51 -4.72
CA LEU A 214 2.39 0.76 -5.64
C LEU A 214 3.02 -0.61 -5.85
N PHE A 215 2.26 -1.69 -5.71
CA PHE A 215 2.77 -3.04 -5.90
C PHE A 215 2.47 -3.53 -7.31
N ILE A 216 3.45 -4.16 -7.93
CA ILE A 216 3.35 -4.74 -9.26
C ILE A 216 3.40 -6.26 -9.11
N ASP A 217 2.28 -6.92 -9.36
CA ASP A 217 2.16 -8.38 -9.30
C ASP A 217 2.26 -8.96 -10.71
N LEU A 218 3.28 -9.78 -10.93
CA LEU A 218 3.53 -10.43 -12.21
C LEU A 218 2.94 -11.84 -12.21
N GLU A 219 2.04 -12.08 -13.15
CA GLU A 219 1.49 -13.40 -13.47
C GLU A 219 2.20 -13.97 -14.70
N LYS A 220 2.26 -15.30 -14.79
CA LYS A 220 2.79 -15.96 -16.00
C LYS A 220 1.75 -15.82 -17.13
N PRO A 221 2.20 -15.76 -18.40
CA PRO A 221 1.30 -15.82 -19.56
C PRO A 221 0.44 -17.09 -19.57
#